data_AF-A0A350CT15-F1
#
_entry.id   AF-A0A350CT15-F1
#
_cell.length_a   1.000
_cell.length_b   1.000
_cell.length_c   1.000
_cell.angle_alpha   90.00
_cell.angle_beta   90.00
_cell.angle_gamma   90.00
#
_symmetry.space_group_name_H-M   'P 1'
#
loop_
_entity.id
_entity.type
_entity.pdbx_description
1 polymer ?
#
loop_
_entity_poly.entity_id
_entity_poly.type
_entity_poly.pdbx_seq_one_letter_code
_entity_poly.pdbx_strand_id
1 'polypeptide(L)'
;MISNSKQQWTVGQTVKVGFLTGLEVVAVVPTPGDSAPDAYILSRNQQLYSFVPHNGLSKVDVAEASAMIAAAKRHAEQQAAAALAKAAASARYADLVHELACA
;
A
#
# COMPACT_ATOMS: atom_id res chain seq x y z
N MET A 1 23.66 -10.64 -20.23
CA MET A 1 23.39 -9.68 -19.15
C MET A 1 21.88 -9.56 -19.00
N ILE A 2 21.29 -10.21 -18.00
CA ILE A 2 19.88 -9.97 -17.64
C ILE A 2 19.88 -8.62 -16.93
N SER A 3 19.23 -7.63 -17.52
CA SER A 3 19.00 -6.35 -16.86
C SER A 3 18.10 -6.62 -15.66
N ASN A 4 18.67 -6.57 -14.45
CA ASN A 4 17.93 -6.44 -13.20
C ASN A 4 17.26 -5.05 -13.16
N SER A 5 16.37 -4.78 -14.10
CA SER A 5 15.52 -3.60 -14.05
C SER A 5 14.62 -3.77 -12.84
N LYS A 6 14.79 -2.89 -11.85
CA LYS A 6 13.88 -2.82 -10.70
C LYS A 6 12.50 -2.49 -11.24
N GLN A 7 11.59 -3.46 -11.18
CA GLN A 7 10.20 -3.23 -11.58
C GLN A 7 9.59 -2.16 -10.69
N GLN A 8 8.86 -1.22 -11.28
CA GLN A 8 8.14 -0.20 -10.53
C GLN A 8 6.77 -0.74 -10.15
N TRP A 9 6.48 -0.74 -8.85
CA TRP A 9 5.23 -1.25 -8.28
C TRP A 9 4.26 -0.12 -7.96
N THR A 10 4.08 0.78 -8.92
CA THR A 10 3.14 1.92 -8.83
C THR A 10 1.95 1.68 -9.74
N VAL A 11 0.78 2.22 -9.38
CA VAL A 11 -0.45 2.07 -10.16
C VAL A 11 -0.24 2.53 -11.60
N GLY A 12 -0.75 1.75 -12.56
CA GLY A 12 -0.60 1.94 -14.01
C GLY A 12 0.69 1.35 -14.59
N GLN A 13 1.63 0.87 -13.76
CA GLN A 13 2.85 0.22 -14.26
C GLN A 13 2.58 -1.22 -14.68
N THR A 14 3.25 -1.65 -15.74
CA THR A 14 3.24 -3.05 -16.17
C THR A 14 4.40 -3.80 -15.53
N VAL A 15 4.08 -4.91 -14.87
CA VAL A 15 5.00 -5.77 -14.13
C VAL A 15 4.94 -7.22 -14.63
N LYS A 16 5.89 -8.02 -14.15
CA LYS A 16 6.06 -9.45 -14.37
C LYS A 16 6.18 -10.14 -13.02
N VAL A 17 5.35 -11.15 -12.82
CA VAL A 17 5.38 -12.02 -11.64
C VAL A 17 5.59 -13.47 -12.09
N GLY A 18 6.74 -14.05 -11.72
CA GLY A 18 7.12 -15.38 -12.19
C GLY A 18 7.19 -15.46 -13.72
N PHE A 19 6.34 -16.29 -14.34
CA PHE A 19 6.21 -16.40 -15.80
C PHE A 19 5.13 -15.51 -16.40
N LEU A 20 4.25 -14.92 -15.58
CA LEU A 20 3.17 -14.04 -16.05
C LEU A 20 3.72 -12.64 -16.32
N THR A 21 3.57 -12.19 -17.56
CA THR A 21 3.96 -10.87 -18.05
C THR A 21 2.73 -10.07 -18.47
N GLY A 22 2.87 -8.75 -18.51
CA GLY A 22 1.78 -7.86 -18.90
C GLY A 22 0.73 -7.74 -17.81
N LEU A 23 1.15 -7.75 -16.54
CA LEU A 23 0.30 -7.49 -15.39
C LEU A 23 0.34 -6.00 -15.11
N GLU A 24 -0.79 -5.31 -15.15
CA GLU A 24 -0.88 -3.90 -14.78
C GLU A 24 -1.18 -3.77 -13.29
N VAL A 25 -0.44 -2.94 -12.57
CA VAL A 25 -0.73 -2.62 -11.16
C VAL A 25 -1.96 -1.72 -11.10
N VAL A 26 -3.04 -2.20 -10.51
CA VAL A 26 -4.31 -1.46 -10.36
C VAL A 26 -4.40 -0.78 -9.01
N ALA A 27 -3.93 -1.45 -7.95
CA ALA A 27 -3.93 -0.90 -6.60
C ALA A 27 -2.78 -1.46 -5.77
N VAL A 28 -2.33 -0.66 -4.81
CA VAL A 28 -1.45 -1.07 -3.73
C VAL A 28 -2.27 -1.09 -2.46
N VAL A 29 -2.33 -2.23 -1.80
CA VAL A 29 -3.12 -2.50 -0.60
C VAL A 29 -2.12 -2.68 0.55
N PRO A 30 -1.92 -1.65 1.38
CA PRO A 30 -1.05 -1.79 2.54
C PRO A 30 -1.62 -2.83 3.49
N THR A 31 -0.76 -3.63 4.10
CA THR A 31 -1.10 -4.61 5.13
C THR A 31 -0.59 -4.14 6.50
N PRO A 32 -1.27 -3.15 7.12
CA PRO A 32 -0.83 -2.61 8.40
C PRO A 32 -1.07 -3.62 9.53
N GLY A 33 -0.04 -3.85 10.35
CA GLY A 33 -0.16 -4.63 11.60
C GLY A 33 0.47 -6.02 11.57
N ASP A 34 0.58 -6.64 10.40
CA ASP A 34 1.05 -8.04 10.29
C ASP A 34 2.54 -8.17 9.92
N SER A 35 3.27 -7.04 9.80
CA SER A 35 4.66 -6.98 9.27
C SER A 35 4.83 -7.63 7.89
N ALA A 36 3.72 -7.93 7.21
CA ALA A 36 3.69 -8.50 5.89
C ALA A 36 3.92 -7.40 4.83
N PRO A 37 4.57 -7.75 3.71
CA PRO A 37 4.74 -6.82 2.60
C PRO A 37 3.40 -6.47 1.96
N ASP A 38 3.29 -5.25 1.43
CA ASP A 38 2.07 -4.76 0.78
C ASP A 38 1.54 -5.73 -0.28
N ALA A 39 0.21 -5.85 -0.33
CA ALA A 39 -0.49 -6.60 -1.35
C ALA A 39 -0.72 -5.71 -2.58
N TYR A 40 -0.70 -6.30 -3.77
CA TYR A 40 -0.93 -5.63 -5.04
C TYR A 40 -2.11 -6.26 -5.76
N ILE A 41 -3.01 -5.42 -6.26
CA ILE A 41 -4.05 -5.86 -7.18
C ILE A 41 -3.55 -5.62 -8.59
N LEU A 42 -3.49 -6.68 -9.39
CA LEU A 42 -2.98 -6.69 -10.74
C LEU A 42 -4.09 -7.04 -11.73
N SER A 43 -4.05 -6.46 -12.93
CA SER A 43 -4.97 -6.76 -14.03
C SER A 43 -4.21 -7.32 -15.24
N ARG A 44 -4.81 -8.29 -15.93
CA ARG A 44 -4.34 -8.78 -17.24
C ARG A 44 -5.51 -9.36 -18.01
N ASN A 45 -5.78 -8.83 -19.21
CA ASN A 45 -6.82 -9.35 -20.10
C ASN A 45 -8.18 -9.55 -19.39
N GLN A 46 -8.65 -8.53 -18.67
CA GLN A 46 -9.91 -8.55 -17.89
C GLN A 46 -9.93 -9.51 -16.69
N GLN A 47 -8.80 -10.14 -16.35
CA GLN A 47 -8.64 -10.95 -15.15
C GLN A 47 -7.91 -10.16 -14.07
N LEU A 48 -8.35 -10.34 -12.83
CA LEU A 48 -7.75 -9.71 -11.66
C LEU A 48 -6.95 -10.73 -10.86
N TYR A 49 -5.87 -10.26 -10.25
CA TYR A 49 -4.98 -11.05 -9.43
C TYR A 49 -4.59 -10.27 -8.18
N SER A 50 -4.44 -10.98 -7.06
CA SER A 50 -3.78 -10.48 -5.86
C SER A 50 -2.35 -11.03 -5.82
N PHE A 51 -1.38 -10.16 -5.61
CA PHE A 51 0.01 -10.52 -5.41
C PHE A 51 0.48 -10.04 -4.05
N VAL A 52 1.02 -10.94 -3.24
CA VAL A 52 1.70 -10.60 -2.00
C VAL A 52 3.12 -11.17 -2.08
N PRO A 53 4.17 -10.35 -1.90
CA PRO A 53 5.54 -10.85 -1.92
C PRO A 53 5.72 -12.03 -0.95
N HIS A 54 6.45 -13.05 -1.39
CA HIS A 54 6.62 -14.35 -0.71
C HIS A 54 5.37 -15.26 -0.65
N ASN A 55 4.16 -14.70 -0.68
CA ASN A 55 2.92 -15.48 -0.65
C ASN A 55 2.40 -15.85 -2.05
N GLY A 56 2.91 -15.17 -3.09
CA GLY A 56 2.65 -15.51 -4.48
C GLY A 56 1.48 -14.73 -5.10
N LEU A 57 1.04 -15.22 -6.27
CA LEU A 57 -0.02 -14.63 -7.08
C LEU A 57 -1.25 -15.53 -7.07
N SER A 58 -2.39 -14.98 -6.72
CA SER A 58 -3.69 -15.66 -6.73
C SER A 58 -4.66 -14.91 -7.64
N LYS A 59 -5.46 -15.63 -8.40
CA LYS A 59 -6.56 -15.03 -9.17
C LYS A 59 -7.66 -14.64 -8.19
N VAL A 60 -8.24 -13.45 -8.37
CA VAL A 60 -9.34 -12.94 -7.56
C VAL A 60 -10.49 -12.51 -8.47
N ASP A 61 -11.70 -12.54 -7.95
CA ASP A 61 -12.84 -11.98 -8.66
C ASP A 61 -12.98 -10.46 -8.42
N VAL A 62 -13.97 -9.85 -9.07
CA VAL A 62 -14.24 -8.41 -8.96
C VAL A 62 -14.71 -8.04 -7.55
N ALA A 63 -15.51 -8.89 -6.91
CA ALA A 63 -16.04 -8.62 -5.58
C ALA A 63 -14.90 -8.63 -4.55
N GLU A 64 -14.04 -9.65 -4.58
CA GLU A 64 -12.85 -9.77 -3.74
C GLU A 64 -11.90 -8.59 -3.94
N ALA A 65 -11.54 -8.28 -5.19
CA ALA A 65 -10.66 -7.15 -5.48
C ALA A 65 -11.25 -5.82 -4.99
N SER A 66 -12.55 -5.60 -5.18
CA SER A 66 -13.22 -4.38 -4.71
C SER A 66 -13.23 -4.29 -3.17
N ALA A 67 -13.43 -5.41 -2.47
CA ALA A 67 -13.41 -5.46 -1.03
C ALA A 67 -12.01 -5.15 -0.47
N MET A 68 -10.96 -5.69 -1.09
CA MET A 68 -9.57 -5.41 -0.74
C MET A 68 -9.23 -3.92 -0.91
N ILE A 69 -9.62 -3.33 -2.05
CA ILE A 69 -9.40 -1.90 -2.32
C ILE A 69 -10.16 -1.02 -1.33
N ALA A 70 -11.42 -1.36 -1.02
CA ALA A 70 -12.21 -0.62 -0.05
C ALA A 70 -11.60 -0.69 1.37
N ALA A 71 -11.09 -1.85 1.77
CA ALA A 71 -10.38 -2.01 3.04
C ALA A 71 -9.09 -1.18 3.08
N ALA A 72 -8.29 -1.23 2.01
CA ALA A 72 -7.08 -0.43 1.86
C ALA A 72 -7.36 1.08 2.04
N LYS A 73 -8.41 1.57 1.36
CA LYS A 73 -8.82 2.96 1.44
C LYS A 73 -9.21 3.37 2.87
N ARG A 74 -10.01 2.56 3.56
CA ARG A 74 -10.39 2.82 4.97
C ARG A 74 -9.17 2.87 5.88
N HIS A 75 -8.22 1.94 5.71
CA HIS A 75 -6.99 1.95 6.49
C HIS A 75 -6.12 3.17 6.21
N ALA A 76 -5.97 3.57 4.95
CA ALA A 76 -5.23 4.77 4.58
C ALA A 76 -5.86 6.04 5.20
N GLU A 77 -7.19 6.15 5.20
CA GLU A 77 -7.93 7.24 5.83
C GLU A 77 -7.70 7.27 7.35
N GLN A 78 -7.78 6.11 8.02
CA GLN A 78 -7.50 5.98 9.46
C GLN A 78 -6.05 6.37 9.80
N GLN A 79 -5.08 5.92 8.99
CA GLN A 79 -3.68 6.27 9.17
C GLN A 79 -3.42 7.75 8.97
N ALA A 80 -4.05 8.38 7.98
CA ALA A 80 -3.96 9.83 7.76
C ALA A 80 -4.54 10.60 8.96
N ALA A 81 -5.70 10.19 9.47
CA ALA A 81 -6.30 10.79 10.66
C ALA A 81 -5.41 10.62 11.90
N ALA A 82 -4.83 9.44 12.12
CA ALA A 82 -3.93 9.18 13.24
C ALA A 82 -2.62 9.98 13.13
N ALA A 83 -2.06 10.11 11.92
CA ALA A 83 -0.87 10.93 11.67
C ALA A 83 -1.12 12.40 11.96
N LEU A 84 -2.28 12.95 11.53
CA LEU A 84 -2.70 14.31 11.85
C LEU A 84 -2.86 14.52 13.36
N ALA A 85 -3.52 13.59 14.07
CA ALA A 85 -3.69 13.66 15.52
C ALA A 85 -2.34 13.64 16.25
N LYS A 86 -1.42 12.77 15.83
CA LYS A 86 -0.06 12.70 16.38
C LYS A 86 0.73 13.97 16.11
N ALA A 87 0.64 14.53 14.91
CA ALA A 87 1.30 15.79 14.54
C ALA A 87 0.78 16.95 15.41
N ALA A 88 -0.53 17.05 15.59
CA ALA A 88 -1.14 18.05 16.46
C ALA A 88 -0.70 17.89 17.93
N ALA A 89 -0.62 16.66 18.44
CA ALA A 89 -0.12 16.40 19.78
C ALA A 89 1.36 16.77 19.94
N SER A 90 2.21 16.47 18.94
CA SER A 90 3.62 16.86 18.97
C SER A 90 3.84 18.37 18.91
N ALA A 91 3.01 19.09 18.15
CA ALA A 91 3.07 20.56 18.10
C ALA A 91 2.74 21.16 19.49
N ARG A 92 1.66 20.70 20.13
CA ARG A 92 1.29 21.13 21.49
C ARG A 92 2.39 20.86 22.52
N TYR A 93 3.06 19.71 22.40
CA TYR A 93 4.17 19.38 23.27
C TYR A 93 5.36 20.32 23.04
N ALA A 94 5.68 20.63 21.78
CA ALA A 94 6.74 21.58 21.45
C ALA A 94 6.45 22.98 22.02
N ASP A 95 5.21 23.45 21.91
CA ASP A 95 4.78 24.74 22.47
C ASP A 95 4.94 24.76 24.00
N LEU A 96 4.49 23.72 24.71
CA LEU A 96 4.63 23.59 26.16
C LEU A 96 6.10 23.56 26.62
N VAL A 97 6.97 22.84 25.89
CA VAL A 97 8.41 22.81 26.17
C VAL A 97 9.01 24.21 25.99
N HIS A 98 8.59 24.96 24.97
CA HIS A 98 9.05 26.33 24.76
C HIS A 98 8.63 27.26 25.90
N GLU A 99 7.37 27.19 26.34
CA GLU A 99 6.85 27.97 27.47
C GLU A 99 7.63 27.69 28.76
N LEU A 100 7.88 26.41 29.08
CA LEU A 100 8.64 26.01 30.27
C LEU A 100 10.13 26.41 30.22
N ALA A 101 10.71 26.52 29.03
CA ALA A 101 12.12 26.89 28.86
C ALA A 101 12.38 28.41 28.93
N CYS A 102 11.34 29.23 28.74
CA CYS A 102 11.41 30.70 28.79
C CYS A 102 10.86 31.31 30.09
N ALA A 103 10.35 30.50 31.02
CA ALA A 103 9.95 30.89 32.38
C ALA A 103 11.12 30.77 33.36
#